data_AF-A0A7C3VMZ5-F1
#
_entry.id   AF-A0A7C3VMZ5-F1
#
_cell.length_a   1.000
_cell.length_b   1.000
_cell.length_c   1.000
_cell.angle_alpha   90.00
_cell.angle_beta   90.00
_cell.angle_gamma   90.00
#
_symmetry.space_group_name_H-M   'P 1'
#
loop_
_entity.id
_entity.type
_entity.pdbx_description
1 polymer ?
#
loop_
_entity_poly.entity_id
_entity_poly.type
_entity_poly.pdbx_seq_one_letter_code
_entity_poly.pdbx_strand_id
1 'polypeptide(L)'
;MKKLFLTAPLCLALSFSLPASAGTKDDRERDHNGDQGGGQAVAPPTTGNASQDPVERFVEANVLETLYHEMGHALIDTMNLPVFGPEEFAADFFAAILLDRVHDEKTTRQLITDVTRSYRADQQADRAAGLSTSNSDVHGNPMQRYYNLACLYYGANPEDRKIALTGMNLPEDRAQTCAEEYEQANFAWGGVLDELAEDAPGKSITLDWILDKDSHLTKYVTSEVESLNKMVVLPEPIVVSVIPCGEVNAYYDPEKKEIIICTELADHLAKIAPRR
;
A
#
# COMPACT_ATOMS: atom_id res chain seq x y z
N MET A 1 23.90 23.46 -69.95
CA MET A 1 25.00 23.89 -69.06
C MET A 1 24.93 25.40 -68.87
N LYS A 2 24.35 25.87 -67.76
CA LYS A 2 24.39 27.26 -67.30
C LYS A 2 24.81 27.23 -65.83
N LYS A 3 25.95 27.87 -65.52
CA LYS A 3 26.46 28.04 -64.15
C LYS A 3 25.58 29.08 -63.44
N LEU A 4 25.04 28.73 -62.27
CA LEU A 4 24.39 29.68 -61.38
C LEU A 4 25.26 29.83 -60.12
N PHE A 5 25.65 31.07 -59.84
CA PHE A 5 26.54 31.45 -58.76
C PHE A 5 25.85 31.26 -57.39
N LEU A 6 26.57 30.61 -56.48
CA LEU A 6 26.27 30.51 -55.06
C LEU A 6 26.55 31.87 -54.39
N THR A 7 25.55 32.47 -53.76
CA THR A 7 25.73 33.52 -52.75
C THR A 7 25.24 32.96 -51.42
N ALA A 8 26.18 32.68 -50.50
CA ALA A 8 25.89 32.28 -49.14
C ALA A 8 25.42 33.50 -48.32
N PRO A 9 24.31 33.40 -47.56
CA PRO A 9 23.98 34.41 -46.57
C PRO A 9 24.82 34.23 -45.30
N LEU A 10 25.40 35.35 -44.88
CA LEU A 10 26.17 35.57 -43.66
C LEU A 10 25.33 35.18 -42.43
N CYS A 11 25.69 34.08 -41.76
CA CYS A 11 25.13 33.73 -40.44
C CYS A 11 25.72 34.67 -39.38
N LEU A 12 24.91 35.62 -38.90
CA LEU A 12 25.23 36.42 -37.74
C LEU A 12 25.05 35.54 -36.49
N ALA A 13 26.14 35.06 -35.90
CA ALA A 13 26.12 34.36 -34.63
C ALA A 13 25.92 35.39 -33.50
N LEU A 14 24.69 35.49 -33.00
CA LEU A 14 24.38 36.16 -31.74
C LEU A 14 24.53 35.15 -30.61
N SER A 15 25.72 35.10 -30.02
CA SER A 15 25.96 34.43 -28.74
C SER A 15 25.27 35.21 -27.62
N PHE A 16 24.06 34.81 -27.27
CA PHE A 16 23.44 35.21 -26.01
C PHE A 16 23.93 34.29 -24.89
N SER A 17 24.90 34.79 -24.12
CA SER A 17 25.23 34.25 -22.81
C SER A 17 24.02 34.51 -21.89
N LEU A 18 23.31 33.45 -21.49
CA LEU A 18 22.32 33.55 -20.43
C LEU A 18 23.05 33.75 -19.09
N PRO A 19 22.64 34.71 -18.24
CA PRO A 19 23.15 34.78 -16.88
C PRO A 19 22.65 33.57 -16.09
N ALA A 20 23.58 32.87 -15.43
CA ALA A 20 23.24 31.93 -14.38
C ALA A 20 22.62 32.71 -13.22
N SER A 21 21.29 32.67 -13.13
CA SER A 21 20.57 33.05 -11.93
C SER A 21 20.58 31.85 -10.98
N ALA A 22 21.36 31.94 -9.92
CA ALA A 22 21.19 31.10 -8.75
C ALA A 22 19.85 31.50 -8.11
N GLY A 23 18.81 30.70 -8.34
CA GLY A 23 17.53 30.83 -7.66
C GLY A 23 17.72 30.47 -6.19
N THR A 24 17.74 31.48 -5.33
CA THR A 24 17.41 31.36 -3.92
C THR A 24 16.07 30.64 -3.77
N LYS A 25 15.97 29.71 -2.81
CA LYS A 25 14.69 29.17 -2.34
C LYS A 25 13.83 30.36 -1.91
N ASP A 26 12.89 30.72 -2.77
CA ASP A 26 11.86 31.70 -2.47
C ASP A 26 10.68 30.93 -1.90
N ASP A 27 10.35 31.28 -0.66
CA ASP A 27 9.22 30.78 0.11
C ASP A 27 7.94 31.15 -0.63
N ARG A 28 7.48 30.26 -1.52
CA ARG A 28 6.07 30.28 -1.90
C ARG A 28 5.30 29.65 -0.77
N GLU A 29 4.88 30.50 0.18
CA GLU A 29 3.63 30.31 0.89
C GLU A 29 2.54 30.06 -0.16
N ARG A 30 2.25 28.79 -0.40
CA ARG A 30 1.05 28.38 -1.09
C ARG A 30 -0.04 28.52 -0.04
N ASP A 31 -0.85 29.56 -0.18
CA ASP A 31 -2.13 29.68 0.52
C ASP A 31 -2.97 28.44 0.19
N HIS A 32 -2.78 27.38 0.96
CA HIS A 32 -3.71 26.27 1.05
C HIS A 32 -4.86 26.72 1.93
N ASN A 33 -5.74 27.54 1.35
CA ASN A 33 -7.11 27.58 1.77
C ASN A 33 -7.70 26.21 1.35
N GLY A 34 -7.48 25.22 2.21
CA GLY A 34 -7.96 23.86 2.05
C GLY A 34 -9.47 23.90 2.01
N ASP A 35 -10.01 23.79 0.80
CA ASP A 35 -11.31 23.20 0.61
C ASP A 35 -11.18 21.78 1.16
N GLN A 36 -11.63 21.61 2.41
CA GLN A 36 -11.86 20.30 2.98
C GLN A 36 -12.96 19.68 2.13
N GLY A 37 -12.54 19.01 1.06
CA GLY A 37 -13.34 18.04 0.33
C GLY A 37 -13.70 16.94 1.31
N GLY A 38 -14.75 17.20 2.09
CA GLY A 38 -15.43 16.22 2.91
C GLY A 38 -16.09 15.22 1.98
N GLY A 39 -15.30 14.31 1.43
CA GLY A 39 -15.79 13.00 1.06
C GLY A 39 -16.54 12.48 2.27
N GLN A 40 -17.84 12.24 2.12
CA GLN A 40 -18.67 11.71 3.19
C GLN A 40 -17.97 10.45 3.71
N ALA A 41 -17.56 10.47 4.97
CA ALA A 41 -17.10 9.28 5.65
C ALA A 41 -18.21 8.23 5.51
N VAL A 42 -17.98 7.28 4.61
CA VAL A 42 -18.77 6.06 4.55
C VAL A 42 -18.65 5.45 5.94
N ALA A 43 -19.80 5.17 6.58
CA ALA A 43 -19.81 4.62 7.93
C ALA A 43 -18.85 3.42 7.97
N PRO A 44 -17.94 3.37 8.96
CA PRO A 44 -16.92 2.33 9.00
C PRO A 44 -17.62 0.96 8.97
N PRO A 45 -17.05 -0.03 8.26
CA PRO A 45 -17.56 -1.38 8.37
C PRO A 45 -17.59 -1.73 9.85
N THR A 46 -18.71 -2.30 10.30
CA THR A 46 -18.69 -3.08 11.54
C THR A 46 -17.75 -4.24 11.27
N THR A 47 -16.45 -4.02 11.44
CA THR A 47 -15.43 -5.07 11.47
C THR A 47 -16.04 -6.18 12.30
N GLY A 48 -16.12 -7.40 11.75
CA GLY A 48 -16.38 -8.57 12.58
C GLY A 48 -15.49 -8.42 13.81
N ASN A 49 -16.08 -8.46 15.02
CA ASN A 49 -15.39 -8.10 16.26
C ASN A 49 -13.95 -8.62 16.20
N ALA A 50 -12.97 -7.72 16.03
CA ALA A 50 -11.57 -8.10 15.93
C ALA A 50 -11.27 -9.10 17.04
N SER A 51 -10.56 -10.19 16.73
CA SER A 51 -10.42 -11.27 17.69
C SER A 51 -9.91 -10.72 19.03
N GLN A 52 -10.27 -11.38 20.13
CA GLN A 52 -9.71 -11.03 21.43
C GLN A 52 -8.46 -11.86 21.73
N ASP A 53 -8.19 -12.91 20.95
CA ASP A 53 -6.97 -13.70 21.02
C ASP A 53 -5.81 -12.92 20.35
N PRO A 54 -4.73 -12.58 21.06
CA PRO A 54 -3.58 -11.90 20.49
C PRO A 54 -2.98 -12.59 19.25
N VAL A 55 -3.02 -13.92 19.19
CA VAL A 55 -2.49 -14.68 18.04
C VAL A 55 -3.39 -14.53 16.83
N GLU A 56 -4.70 -14.71 17.01
CA GLU A 56 -5.67 -14.54 15.91
C GLU A 56 -5.65 -13.10 15.40
N ARG A 57 -5.63 -12.10 16.28
CA ARG A 57 -5.52 -10.67 15.88
C ARG A 57 -4.29 -10.39 15.03
N PHE A 58 -3.16 -10.99 15.39
CA PHE A 58 -1.92 -10.84 14.63
C PHE A 58 -2.05 -11.49 13.24
N VAL A 59 -2.70 -12.66 13.14
CA VAL A 59 -2.99 -13.32 11.87
C VAL A 59 -3.95 -12.47 11.02
N GLU A 60 -5.07 -12.03 11.60
CA GLU A 60 -6.07 -11.15 10.97
C GLU A 60 -5.41 -9.90 10.38
N ALA A 61 -4.61 -9.18 11.18
CA ALA A 61 -3.94 -7.95 10.74
C ALA A 61 -3.01 -8.15 9.54
N ASN A 62 -2.22 -9.22 9.54
CA ASN A 62 -1.28 -9.51 8.47
C ASN A 62 -1.98 -10.04 7.23
N VAL A 63 -2.98 -10.91 7.38
CA VAL A 63 -3.80 -11.39 6.25
C VAL A 63 -4.55 -10.22 5.59
N LEU A 64 -5.05 -9.27 6.38
CA LEU A 64 -5.73 -8.09 5.87
C LEU A 64 -4.79 -7.21 5.04
N GLU A 65 -3.61 -6.89 5.59
CA GLU A 65 -2.62 -6.07 4.89
C GLU A 65 -2.15 -6.76 3.60
N THR A 66 -1.92 -8.08 3.64
CA THR A 66 -1.58 -8.87 2.45
C THR A 66 -2.72 -8.88 1.42
N LEU A 67 -3.98 -9.09 1.84
CA LEU A 67 -5.12 -9.01 0.93
C LEU A 67 -5.21 -7.63 0.25
N TYR A 68 -4.97 -6.56 1.00
CA TYR A 68 -4.97 -5.22 0.43
C TYR A 68 -3.77 -4.99 -0.50
N HIS A 69 -2.59 -5.48 -0.15
CA HIS A 69 -1.41 -5.46 -1.03
C HIS A 69 -1.71 -6.15 -2.38
N GLU A 70 -2.24 -7.37 -2.36
CA GLU A 70 -2.61 -8.09 -3.60
C GLU A 70 -3.73 -7.41 -4.38
N MET A 71 -4.66 -6.74 -3.69
CA MET A 71 -5.66 -5.89 -4.34
C MET A 71 -5.01 -4.69 -5.04
N GLY A 72 -3.91 -4.15 -4.52
CA GLY A 72 -3.10 -3.13 -5.19
C GLY A 72 -2.56 -3.62 -6.54
N HIS A 73 -2.00 -4.82 -6.59
CA HIS A 73 -1.58 -5.46 -7.85
C HIS A 73 -2.75 -5.68 -8.81
N ALA A 74 -3.89 -6.16 -8.29
CA ALA A 74 -5.09 -6.37 -9.08
C ALA A 74 -5.58 -5.06 -9.74
N LEU A 75 -5.57 -3.95 -9.00
CA LEU A 75 -5.95 -2.64 -9.53
C LEU A 75 -4.95 -2.11 -10.57
N ILE A 76 -3.65 -2.27 -10.32
CA ILE A 76 -2.60 -1.88 -11.28
C ILE A 76 -2.82 -2.58 -12.62
N ASP A 77 -3.05 -3.88 -12.58
CA ASP A 77 -3.27 -4.71 -13.76
C ASP A 77 -4.62 -4.41 -14.45
N THR A 78 -5.74 -4.48 -13.72
CA THR A 78 -7.09 -4.33 -14.32
C THR A 78 -7.40 -2.92 -14.81
N MET A 79 -6.86 -1.89 -14.15
CA MET A 79 -7.05 -0.49 -14.57
C MET A 79 -5.89 0.03 -15.41
N ASN A 80 -4.86 -0.79 -15.65
CA ASN A 80 -3.63 -0.42 -16.36
C ASN A 80 -3.01 0.88 -15.80
N LEU A 81 -2.87 0.93 -14.47
CA LEU A 81 -2.36 2.11 -13.77
C LEU A 81 -0.86 2.26 -14.05
N PRO A 82 -0.38 3.49 -14.34
CA PRO A 82 1.04 3.72 -14.53
C PRO A 82 1.78 3.61 -13.19
N VAL A 83 2.77 2.72 -13.12
CA VAL A 83 3.64 2.57 -11.95
C VAL A 83 5.05 3.06 -12.29
N PHE A 84 5.60 3.91 -11.43
CA PHE A 84 7.00 4.35 -11.50
C PHE A 84 7.76 3.87 -10.27
N GLY A 85 8.78 3.05 -10.48
CA GLY A 85 9.54 2.39 -9.42
C GLY A 85 9.12 0.92 -9.22
N PRO A 86 9.49 0.29 -8.10
CA PRO A 86 9.08 -1.08 -7.77
C PRO A 86 7.58 -1.16 -7.52
N GLU A 87 6.90 -2.07 -8.21
CA GLU A 87 5.44 -2.26 -8.10
C GLU A 87 5.00 -2.67 -6.71
N GLU A 88 5.78 -3.52 -6.04
CA GLU A 88 5.55 -3.97 -4.67
C GLU A 88 5.45 -2.80 -3.67
N PHE A 89 6.19 -1.70 -3.89
CA PHE A 89 6.04 -0.51 -3.05
C PHE A 89 4.76 0.26 -3.36
N ALA A 90 4.31 0.27 -4.62
CA ALA A 90 3.01 0.85 -4.96
C ALA A 90 1.88 0.05 -4.29
N ALA A 91 1.97 -1.28 -4.28
CA ALA A 91 1.03 -2.18 -3.60
C ALA A 91 1.07 -2.02 -2.06
N ASP A 92 2.25 -1.91 -1.44
CA ASP A 92 2.39 -1.58 -0.02
C ASP A 92 1.75 -0.22 0.33
N PHE A 93 1.96 0.79 -0.52
CA PHE A 93 1.38 2.11 -0.31
C PHE A 93 -0.14 2.06 -0.45
N PHE A 94 -0.67 1.31 -1.42
CA PHE A 94 -2.10 1.08 -1.54
C PHE A 94 -2.67 0.48 -0.25
N ALA A 95 -2.05 -0.60 0.26
CA ALA A 95 -2.49 -1.24 1.49
C ALA A 95 -2.49 -0.28 2.68
N ALA A 96 -1.44 0.52 2.84
CA ALA A 96 -1.35 1.53 3.90
C ALA A 96 -2.44 2.61 3.79
N ILE A 97 -2.69 3.14 2.59
CA ILE A 97 -3.74 4.14 2.34
C ILE A 97 -5.12 3.55 2.60
N LEU A 98 -5.38 2.33 2.12
CA LEU A 98 -6.67 1.68 2.30
C LEU A 98 -6.94 1.40 3.78
N LEU A 99 -5.95 0.85 4.51
CA LEU A 99 -6.04 0.64 5.97
C LEU A 99 -6.34 1.94 6.72
N ASP A 100 -5.73 3.06 6.33
CA ASP A 100 -5.97 4.36 6.95
C ASP A 100 -7.38 4.89 6.69
N ARG A 101 -7.88 4.75 5.46
CA ARG A 101 -9.18 5.30 5.03
C ARG A 101 -10.39 4.53 5.58
N VAL A 102 -10.28 3.21 5.75
CA VAL A 102 -11.45 2.35 6.04
C VAL A 102 -11.58 1.95 7.51
N HIS A 103 -10.60 2.29 8.35
CA HIS A 103 -10.58 1.94 9.76
C HIS A 103 -10.43 3.18 10.66
N ASP A 104 -11.00 3.10 11.87
CA ASP A 104 -10.81 4.14 12.88
C ASP A 104 -9.39 4.11 13.47
N GLU A 105 -8.96 5.22 14.10
CA GLU A 105 -7.62 5.39 14.69
C GLU A 105 -7.19 4.25 15.63
N LYS A 106 -8.10 3.70 16.43
CA LYS A 106 -7.77 2.61 17.36
C LYS A 106 -7.50 1.32 16.59
N THR A 107 -8.34 1.03 15.61
CA THR A 107 -8.24 -0.15 14.74
C THR A 107 -6.99 -0.06 13.86
N THR A 108 -6.79 1.06 13.16
CA THR A 108 -5.59 1.31 12.32
C THR A 108 -4.30 1.17 13.11
N ARG A 109 -4.22 1.79 14.31
CA ARG A 109 -3.04 1.65 15.17
C ARG A 109 -2.76 0.19 15.52
N GLN A 110 -3.79 -0.60 15.81
CA GLN A 110 -3.62 -2.01 16.15
C GLN A 110 -3.09 -2.80 14.95
N LEU A 111 -3.74 -2.66 13.80
CA LEU A 111 -3.37 -3.34 12.55
C LEU A 111 -1.91 -3.05 12.19
N ILE A 112 -1.54 -1.77 12.11
CA ILE A 112 -0.16 -1.36 11.77
C ILE A 112 0.85 -1.86 12.81
N THR A 113 0.49 -1.89 14.09
CA THR A 113 1.38 -2.43 15.13
C THR A 113 1.65 -3.93 14.90
N ASP A 114 0.64 -4.71 14.54
CA ASP A 114 0.80 -6.15 14.32
C ASP A 114 1.47 -6.48 12.97
N VAL A 115 1.18 -5.71 11.92
CA VAL A 115 1.89 -5.82 10.62
C VAL A 115 3.36 -5.44 10.77
N THR A 116 3.69 -4.31 11.40
CA THR A 116 5.09 -3.94 11.60
C THR A 116 5.85 -4.96 12.47
N ARG A 117 5.18 -5.68 13.36
CA ARG A 117 5.79 -6.79 14.12
C ARG A 117 6.12 -8.00 13.25
N SER A 118 5.35 -8.33 12.21
CA SER A 118 5.67 -9.43 11.30
C SER A 118 6.95 -9.12 10.51
N TYR A 119 7.07 -7.91 9.94
CA TYR A 119 8.29 -7.47 9.25
C TYR A 119 9.56 -7.56 10.12
N ARG A 120 9.43 -7.26 11.42
CA ARG A 120 10.54 -7.45 12.37
C ARG A 120 10.84 -8.92 12.63
N ALA A 121 9.83 -9.78 12.69
CA ALA A 121 10.00 -11.22 12.87
C ALA A 121 10.69 -11.84 11.64
N ASP A 122 10.30 -11.45 10.43
CA ASP A 122 10.93 -11.90 9.19
C ASP A 122 12.40 -11.50 9.13
N GLN A 123 12.71 -10.23 9.45
CA GLN A 123 14.09 -9.77 9.53
C GLN A 123 14.90 -10.56 10.57
N GLN A 124 14.30 -10.99 11.69
CA GLN A 124 14.99 -11.81 12.68
C GLN A 124 15.22 -13.24 12.16
N ALA A 125 14.25 -13.81 11.45
CA ALA A 125 14.36 -15.12 10.83
C ALA A 125 15.48 -15.14 9.77
N ASP A 126 15.54 -14.14 8.89
CA ASP A 126 16.61 -14.00 7.88
C ASP A 126 18.00 -13.97 8.54
N ARG A 127 18.15 -13.15 9.58
CA ARG A 127 19.40 -13.04 10.34
C ARG A 127 19.78 -14.37 11.00
N ALA A 128 18.81 -15.07 11.58
CA ALA A 128 19.03 -16.37 12.21
C ALA A 128 19.43 -17.44 11.19
N ALA A 129 18.87 -17.38 9.97
CA ALA A 129 19.20 -18.26 8.86
C ALA A 129 20.53 -17.89 8.16
N GLY A 130 21.18 -16.78 8.55
CA GLY A 130 22.37 -16.28 7.87
C GLY A 130 22.11 -15.80 6.44
N LEU A 131 20.84 -15.56 6.10
CA LEU A 131 20.44 -15.00 4.83
C LEU A 131 20.77 -13.51 4.86
N SER A 132 21.57 -13.03 3.91
CA SER A 132 21.58 -11.60 3.62
C SER A 132 20.31 -11.29 2.85
N THR A 133 19.65 -10.18 3.17
CA THR A 133 18.50 -9.71 2.38
C THR A 133 18.91 -9.69 0.92
N SER A 134 18.25 -10.53 0.11
CA SER A 134 18.51 -10.59 -1.31
C SER A 134 18.09 -9.25 -1.88
N ASN A 135 19.04 -8.40 -2.27
CA ASN A 135 18.73 -7.14 -2.96
C ASN A 135 18.06 -7.37 -4.33
N SER A 136 17.99 -8.63 -4.78
CA SER A 136 17.27 -9.08 -5.97
C SER A 136 15.88 -9.66 -5.68
N ASP A 137 15.49 -9.76 -4.39
CA ASP A 137 14.13 -10.13 -4.03
C ASP A 137 13.18 -9.01 -4.47
N VAL A 138 12.09 -9.39 -5.13
CA VAL A 138 11.10 -8.43 -5.63
C VAL A 138 10.33 -7.81 -4.47
N HIS A 139 10.03 -8.58 -3.42
CA HIS A 139 9.25 -8.13 -2.27
C HIS A 139 10.00 -7.11 -1.38
N GLY A 140 11.27 -6.81 -1.70
CA GLY A 140 12.05 -5.79 -1.02
C GLY A 140 12.55 -6.21 0.36
N ASN A 141 13.36 -5.35 0.99
CA ASN A 141 13.92 -5.60 2.31
C ASN A 141 12.83 -5.47 3.40
N PRO A 142 12.64 -6.46 4.31
CA PRO A 142 11.59 -6.40 5.33
C PRO A 142 11.65 -5.15 6.22
N MET A 143 12.86 -4.67 6.56
CA MET A 143 13.01 -3.44 7.35
C MET A 143 12.74 -2.17 6.53
N GLN A 144 12.91 -2.20 5.22
CA GLN A 144 12.50 -1.08 4.38
C GLN A 144 10.98 -0.97 4.33
N ARG A 145 10.26 -2.09 4.13
CA ARG A 145 8.79 -2.14 4.20
C ARG A 145 8.29 -1.70 5.58
N TYR A 146 8.93 -2.18 6.64
CA TYR A 146 8.67 -1.74 8.02
C TYR A 146 8.68 -0.21 8.17
N TYR A 147 9.76 0.44 7.74
CA TYR A 147 9.92 1.87 7.92
C TYR A 147 9.05 2.68 6.97
N ASN A 148 8.74 2.17 5.78
CA ASN A 148 7.79 2.78 4.86
C ASN A 148 6.37 2.76 5.46
N LEU A 149 5.91 1.61 5.96
CA LEU A 149 4.59 1.50 6.59
C LEU A 149 4.48 2.38 7.85
N ALA A 150 5.50 2.35 8.71
CA ALA A 150 5.53 3.20 9.91
C ALA A 150 5.53 4.70 9.56
N CYS A 151 6.21 5.07 8.46
CA CYS A 151 6.25 6.44 7.96
C CYS A 151 4.88 6.89 7.43
N LEU A 152 4.23 6.10 6.56
CA LEU A 152 2.89 6.43 6.06
C LEU A 152 1.85 6.50 7.18
N TYR A 153 1.90 5.55 8.13
CA TYR A 153 1.03 5.57 9.31
C TYR A 153 1.22 6.85 10.13
N TYR A 154 2.46 7.24 10.44
CA TYR A 154 2.75 8.49 11.15
C TYR A 154 2.33 9.72 10.34
N GLY A 155 2.64 9.73 9.05
CA GLY A 155 2.41 10.84 8.13
C GLY A 155 0.94 11.20 7.92
N ALA A 156 0.05 10.22 8.00
CA ALA A 156 -1.40 10.43 7.87
C ALA A 156 -1.99 11.30 8.99
N ASN A 157 -1.44 11.20 10.20
CA ASN A 157 -1.88 12.01 11.34
C ASN A 157 -0.73 12.23 12.34
N PRO A 158 0.24 13.12 12.01
CA PRO A 158 1.46 13.29 12.81
C PRO A 158 1.20 13.81 14.23
N GLU A 159 0.08 14.50 14.44
CA GLU A 159 -0.28 15.06 15.74
C GLU A 159 -0.73 13.99 16.74
N ASP A 160 -1.59 13.07 16.29
CA ASP A 160 -2.15 12.01 17.15
C ASP A 160 -1.31 10.72 17.14
N ARG A 161 -0.49 10.51 16.10
CA ARG A 161 0.31 9.28 15.91
C ARG A 161 1.78 9.40 16.32
N LYS A 162 2.11 10.39 17.18
CA LYS A 162 3.46 10.55 17.78
C LYS A 162 3.98 9.29 18.47
N ILE A 163 3.09 8.40 18.88
CA ILE A 163 3.45 7.08 19.42
C ILE A 163 4.28 6.24 18.43
N ALA A 164 4.18 6.46 17.12
CA ALA A 164 4.99 5.77 16.13
C ALA A 164 6.50 6.04 16.31
N LEU A 165 6.89 7.25 16.72
CA LEU A 165 8.30 7.62 16.94
C LEU A 165 8.97 6.71 17.99
N THR A 166 8.23 6.33 19.03
CA THR A 166 8.76 5.51 20.13
C THR A 166 8.34 4.04 20.01
N GLY A 167 7.06 3.76 19.77
CA GLY A 167 6.51 2.40 19.67
C GLY A 167 6.99 1.63 18.44
N MET A 168 7.15 2.32 17.30
CA MET A 168 7.69 1.73 16.07
C MET A 168 9.18 2.07 15.88
N ASN A 169 9.78 2.85 16.79
CA ASN A 169 11.17 3.31 16.68
C ASN A 169 11.44 3.97 15.31
N LEU A 170 10.48 4.80 14.85
CA LEU A 170 10.60 5.60 13.64
C LEU A 170 11.61 6.73 13.91
N PRO A 171 12.76 6.77 13.22
CA PRO A 171 13.76 7.81 13.44
C PRO A 171 13.19 9.21 13.19
N GLU A 172 13.56 10.18 14.03
CA GLU A 172 13.04 11.56 13.92
C GLU A 172 13.41 12.23 12.60
N ASP A 173 14.58 11.90 12.02
CA ASP A 173 14.98 12.36 10.70
C ASP A 173 14.13 11.74 9.58
N ARG A 174 13.78 10.45 9.70
CA ARG A 174 12.84 9.78 8.78
C ARG A 174 11.44 10.39 8.86
N ALA A 175 11.00 10.75 10.06
CA ALA A 175 9.68 11.28 10.32
C ALA A 175 9.41 12.65 9.64
N GLN A 176 10.46 13.42 9.33
CA GLN A 176 10.35 14.77 8.76
C GLN A 176 9.64 14.82 7.41
N THR A 177 9.76 13.76 6.60
CA THR A 177 9.17 13.71 5.25
C THR A 177 7.88 12.88 5.20
N CYS A 178 7.49 12.25 6.31
CA CYS A 178 6.42 11.27 6.30
C CYS A 178 5.04 11.85 5.97
N ALA A 179 4.74 13.08 6.41
CA ALA A 179 3.48 13.73 6.05
C ALA A 179 3.40 13.99 4.54
N GLU A 180 4.48 14.45 3.92
CA GLU A 180 4.54 14.67 2.46
C GLU A 180 4.45 13.35 1.69
N GLU A 181 5.09 12.29 2.18
CA GLU A 181 5.03 10.96 1.57
C GLU A 181 3.65 10.33 1.68
N TYR A 182 2.95 10.51 2.81
CA TYR A 182 1.56 10.10 2.93
C TYR A 182 0.68 10.84 1.94
N GLU A 183 0.79 12.17 1.85
CA GLU A 183 0.02 12.95 0.87
C GLU A 183 0.31 12.53 -0.57
N GLN A 184 1.56 12.18 -0.89
CA GLN A 184 1.91 11.68 -2.22
C GLN A 184 1.27 10.30 -2.50
N ALA A 185 1.31 9.39 -1.54
CA ALA A 185 0.67 8.07 -1.67
C ALA A 185 -0.86 8.20 -1.76
N ASN A 186 -1.46 9.06 -0.92
CA ASN A 186 -2.88 9.35 -0.91
C ASN A 186 -3.32 10.06 -2.20
N PHE A 187 -2.48 10.92 -2.79
CA PHE A 187 -2.78 11.51 -4.09
C PHE A 187 -2.79 10.45 -5.21
N ALA A 188 -1.85 9.50 -5.19
CA ALA A 188 -1.75 8.45 -6.20
C ALA A 188 -2.89 7.43 -6.11
N TRP A 189 -3.20 6.95 -4.90
CA TRP A 189 -4.19 5.89 -4.69
C TRP A 189 -5.57 6.40 -4.30
N GLY A 190 -5.66 7.58 -3.71
CA GLY A 190 -6.91 8.14 -3.24
C GLY A 190 -7.90 8.41 -4.36
N GLY A 191 -7.44 8.99 -5.47
CA GLY A 191 -8.30 9.21 -6.64
C GLY A 191 -8.82 7.90 -7.24
N VAL A 192 -8.01 6.84 -7.23
CA VAL A 192 -8.43 5.50 -7.65
C VAL A 192 -9.53 4.97 -6.71
N LEU A 193 -9.32 5.05 -5.39
CA LEU A 193 -10.32 4.61 -4.41
C LEU A 193 -11.61 5.41 -4.48
N ASP A 194 -11.53 6.73 -4.71
CA ASP A 194 -12.68 7.61 -4.83
C ASP A 194 -13.51 7.24 -6.07
N GLU A 195 -12.88 6.98 -7.22
CA GLU A 195 -13.54 6.51 -8.45
C GLU A 195 -14.26 5.17 -8.22
N LEU A 196 -13.58 4.20 -7.60
CA LEU A 196 -14.16 2.88 -7.30
C LEU A 196 -15.35 2.97 -6.34
N ALA A 197 -15.38 3.97 -5.46
CA ALA A 197 -16.43 4.17 -4.48
C ALA A 197 -17.71 4.79 -5.07
N GLU A 198 -17.64 5.45 -6.23
CA GLU A 198 -18.81 6.09 -6.86
C GLU A 198 -19.91 5.08 -7.21
N ASP A 199 -19.51 3.86 -7.58
CA ASP A 199 -20.42 2.79 -7.99
C ASP A 199 -20.81 1.84 -6.83
N ALA A 200 -20.30 2.07 -5.62
CA ALA A 200 -20.55 1.22 -4.46
C ALA A 200 -21.97 1.40 -3.87
N PRO A 201 -22.56 0.34 -3.26
CA PRO A 201 -22.02 -1.02 -3.07
C PRO A 201 -22.21 -1.93 -4.30
N GLY A 202 -21.37 -2.96 -4.44
CA GLY A 202 -21.44 -3.95 -5.53
C GLY A 202 -21.06 -5.37 -5.13
N LYS A 203 -20.66 -6.18 -6.12
CA LYS A 203 -20.21 -7.58 -5.96
C LYS A 203 -19.07 -7.92 -6.93
N SER A 204 -18.16 -6.97 -7.08
CA SER A 204 -17.02 -7.09 -8.01
C SER A 204 -15.91 -7.99 -7.45
N ILE A 205 -15.88 -8.21 -6.12
CA ILE A 205 -14.95 -9.12 -5.47
C ILE A 205 -15.74 -10.34 -4.99
N THR A 206 -15.37 -11.55 -5.41
CA THR A 206 -16.09 -12.78 -5.07
C THR A 206 -15.17 -13.84 -4.49
N LEU A 207 -15.70 -14.80 -3.74
CA LEU A 207 -14.94 -15.98 -3.32
C LEU A 207 -15.27 -17.17 -4.24
N ASP A 208 -14.27 -17.98 -4.59
CA ASP A 208 -14.47 -19.23 -5.35
C ASP A 208 -13.87 -20.44 -4.63
N TRP A 209 -12.54 -20.62 -4.68
CA TRP A 209 -11.91 -21.84 -4.16
C TRP A 209 -11.64 -21.71 -2.67
N ILE A 210 -12.48 -22.38 -1.88
CA ILE A 210 -12.41 -22.39 -0.42
C ILE A 210 -12.17 -23.82 0.04
N LEU A 211 -11.03 -24.06 0.71
CA LEU A 211 -10.73 -25.36 1.32
C LEU A 211 -11.69 -25.70 2.47
N ASP A 212 -11.78 -24.80 3.44
CA ASP A 212 -12.61 -24.95 4.64
C ASP A 212 -13.35 -23.66 4.96
N LYS A 213 -14.62 -23.62 4.55
CA LYS A 213 -15.54 -22.49 4.78
C LYS A 213 -15.75 -22.18 6.27
N ASP A 214 -15.50 -23.15 7.15
CA ASP A 214 -15.74 -23.01 8.58
C ASP A 214 -14.48 -22.60 9.34
N SER A 215 -13.33 -22.56 8.68
CA SER A 215 -12.07 -22.07 9.25
C SER A 215 -12.17 -20.58 9.62
N HIS A 216 -11.42 -20.19 10.65
CA HIS A 216 -11.34 -18.78 11.08
C HIS A 216 -10.82 -17.89 9.95
N LEU A 217 -9.74 -18.31 9.26
CA LEU A 217 -9.15 -17.60 8.14
C LEU A 217 -10.19 -17.31 7.04
N THR A 218 -10.91 -18.33 6.57
CA THR A 218 -11.89 -18.14 5.51
C THR A 218 -13.03 -17.23 5.95
N LYS A 219 -13.53 -17.38 7.19
CA LYS A 219 -14.57 -16.49 7.73
C LYS A 219 -14.10 -15.04 7.78
N TYR A 220 -12.87 -14.81 8.21
CA TYR A 220 -12.26 -13.49 8.25
C TYR A 220 -12.16 -12.89 6.83
N VAL A 221 -11.49 -13.57 5.90
CA VAL A 221 -11.36 -13.14 4.49
C VAL A 221 -12.72 -12.90 3.85
N THR A 222 -13.71 -13.78 4.10
CA THR A 222 -15.07 -13.60 3.60
C THR A 222 -15.69 -12.30 4.11
N SER A 223 -15.54 -12.01 5.41
CA SER A 223 -16.07 -10.78 6.02
C SER A 223 -15.40 -9.51 5.48
N GLU A 224 -14.12 -9.60 5.13
CA GLU A 224 -13.37 -8.49 4.52
C GLU A 224 -13.79 -8.28 3.07
N VAL A 225 -13.96 -9.35 2.27
CA VAL A 225 -14.53 -9.26 0.91
C VAL A 225 -15.93 -8.66 0.91
N GLU A 226 -16.78 -9.04 1.87
CA GLU A 226 -18.10 -8.43 2.05
C GLU A 226 -18.03 -6.96 2.44
N SER A 227 -17.01 -6.56 3.20
CA SER A 227 -16.79 -5.17 3.59
C SER A 227 -16.28 -4.33 2.42
N LEU A 228 -15.30 -4.82 1.66
CA LEU A 228 -14.79 -4.18 0.45
C LEU A 228 -15.90 -3.94 -0.59
N ASN A 229 -16.74 -4.95 -0.84
CA ASN A 229 -17.88 -4.81 -1.76
C ASN A 229 -18.93 -3.76 -1.33
N LYS A 230 -18.95 -3.34 -0.06
CA LYS A 230 -19.81 -2.23 0.38
C LYS A 230 -19.20 -0.86 0.07
N MET A 231 -17.88 -0.81 -0.13
CA MET A 231 -17.11 0.42 -0.24
C MET A 231 -16.65 0.70 -1.67
N VAL A 232 -16.42 -0.33 -2.48
CA VAL A 232 -15.88 -0.20 -3.83
C VAL A 232 -16.53 -1.15 -4.83
N VAL A 233 -16.52 -0.78 -6.11
CA VAL A 233 -16.80 -1.66 -7.24
C VAL A 233 -15.64 -1.63 -8.22
N LEU A 234 -14.99 -2.77 -8.42
CA LEU A 234 -13.90 -2.90 -9.37
C LEU A 234 -14.41 -2.91 -10.82
N PRO A 235 -13.70 -2.26 -11.77
CA PRO A 235 -14.08 -2.24 -13.18
C PRO A 235 -14.09 -3.64 -13.81
N GLU A 236 -13.13 -4.47 -13.39
CA GLU A 236 -13.09 -5.89 -13.71
C GLU A 236 -13.29 -6.70 -12.42
N PRO A 237 -14.22 -7.67 -12.40
CA PRO A 237 -14.40 -8.52 -11.23
C PRO A 237 -13.16 -9.36 -10.94
N ILE A 238 -12.82 -9.51 -9.66
CA ILE A 238 -11.73 -10.37 -9.21
C ILE A 238 -12.26 -11.47 -8.27
N VAL A 239 -11.49 -12.55 -8.19
CA VAL A 239 -11.78 -13.69 -7.30
C VAL A 239 -10.78 -13.69 -6.14
N VAL A 240 -11.24 -14.06 -4.94
CA VAL A 240 -10.39 -14.31 -3.77
C VAL A 240 -10.55 -15.77 -3.36
N SER A 241 -9.45 -16.50 -3.29
CA SER A 241 -9.41 -17.92 -2.95
C SER A 241 -8.59 -18.14 -1.68
N VAL A 242 -9.04 -19.08 -0.83
CA VAL A 242 -8.36 -19.49 0.40
C VAL A 242 -8.11 -21.00 0.33
N ILE A 243 -6.91 -21.38 -0.09
CA ILE A 243 -6.57 -22.74 -0.53
C ILE A 243 -5.20 -23.18 0.03
N PRO A 244 -4.91 -24.50 0.07
CA PRO A 244 -3.56 -24.97 0.35
C PRO A 244 -2.68 -24.82 -0.88
N CYS A 245 -1.53 -24.16 -0.72
CA CYS A 245 -0.59 -23.93 -1.82
C CYS A 245 0.64 -24.84 -1.75
N GLY A 246 0.93 -25.41 -0.57
CA GLY A 246 2.18 -26.11 -0.31
C GLY A 246 3.35 -25.18 0.04
N GLU A 247 3.11 -23.88 0.15
CA GLU A 247 4.09 -22.85 0.51
C GLU A 247 3.43 -21.71 1.29
N VAL A 248 4.23 -20.99 2.09
CA VAL A 248 3.82 -19.81 2.86
C VAL A 248 3.77 -18.63 1.89
N ASN A 249 2.60 -18.31 1.34
CA ASN A 249 2.47 -17.29 0.31
C ASN A 249 1.06 -16.67 0.26
N ALA A 250 0.95 -15.54 -0.42
CA ALA A 250 -0.28 -15.04 -1.01
C ALA A 250 0.12 -14.20 -2.22
N TYR A 251 -0.67 -14.24 -3.28
CA TYR A 251 -0.31 -13.56 -4.52
C TYR A 251 -1.54 -13.29 -5.39
N TYR A 252 -1.45 -12.26 -6.21
CA TYR A 252 -2.35 -12.00 -7.31
C TYR A 252 -1.90 -12.69 -8.61
N ASP A 253 -2.80 -13.44 -9.25
CA ASP A 253 -2.63 -14.05 -10.57
C ASP A 253 -3.31 -13.19 -11.65
N PRO A 254 -2.55 -12.48 -12.51
CA PRO A 254 -3.11 -11.58 -13.53
C PRO A 254 -3.81 -12.33 -14.68
N GLU A 255 -3.49 -13.61 -14.92
CA GLU A 255 -4.16 -14.39 -15.96
C GLU A 255 -5.58 -14.78 -15.53
N LYS A 256 -5.77 -15.06 -14.24
CA LYS A 256 -7.07 -15.45 -13.67
C LYS A 256 -7.85 -14.30 -13.02
N LYS A 257 -7.20 -13.15 -12.80
CA LYS A 257 -7.73 -12.04 -11.99
C LYS A 257 -8.13 -12.54 -10.59
N GLU A 258 -7.21 -13.27 -9.96
CA GLU A 258 -7.46 -14.01 -8.74
C GLU A 258 -6.42 -13.69 -7.67
N ILE A 259 -6.85 -13.30 -6.48
CA ILE A 259 -6.01 -13.21 -5.29
C ILE A 259 -6.09 -14.56 -4.57
N ILE A 260 -4.94 -15.20 -4.39
CA ILE A 260 -4.81 -16.49 -3.72
C ILE A 260 -4.16 -16.27 -2.37
N ILE A 261 -4.87 -16.60 -1.29
CA ILE A 261 -4.36 -16.61 0.08
C ILE A 261 -4.09 -18.05 0.49
N CYS A 262 -2.82 -18.41 0.66
CA CYS A 262 -2.44 -19.77 1.05
C CYS A 262 -2.73 -20.02 2.53
N THR A 263 -3.34 -21.15 2.85
CA THR A 263 -3.62 -21.51 4.25
C THR A 263 -2.37 -21.56 5.13
N GLU A 264 -1.23 -21.91 4.53
CA GLU A 264 0.07 -21.97 5.16
C GLU A 264 0.59 -20.59 5.61
N LEU A 265 0.13 -19.51 4.97
CA LEU A 265 0.44 -18.13 5.39
C LEU A 265 -0.12 -17.87 6.79
N ALA A 266 -1.41 -18.17 7.02
CA ALA A 266 -2.04 -17.99 8.32
C ALA A 266 -1.39 -18.89 9.40
N ASP A 267 -1.06 -20.14 9.03
CA ASP A 267 -0.36 -21.06 9.93
C ASP A 267 1.05 -20.56 10.30
N HIS A 268 1.76 -19.93 9.36
CA HIS A 268 3.05 -19.32 9.61
C HIS A 268 2.92 -18.11 10.53
N LEU A 269 1.99 -17.18 10.21
CA LEU A 269 1.70 -16.00 11.01
C LEU A 269 1.35 -16.37 12.46
N ALA A 270 0.53 -17.40 12.66
CA ALA A 270 0.19 -17.89 14.00
C ALA A 270 1.40 -18.42 14.79
N LYS A 271 2.41 -18.98 14.11
CA LYS A 271 3.65 -19.46 14.74
C LYS A 271 4.55 -18.33 15.19
N ILE A 272 4.65 -17.26 14.39
CA ILE A 272 5.51 -16.10 14.67
C ILE A 272 4.81 -15.03 15.52
N ALA A 273 3.49 -15.14 15.70
CA ALA A 273 2.70 -14.20 16.49
C ALA A 273 3.27 -14.02 17.91
N PRO A 274 3.35 -12.77 18.40
CA PRO A 274 3.80 -12.51 19.77
C PRO A 274 2.80 -13.10 20.77
N ARG A 275 3.28 -13.96 21.67
CA ARG A 275 2.42 -14.69 22.62
C ARG A 275 2.15 -13.94 23.94
N ARG A 276 2.68 -12.72 24.09
CA ARG A 276 2.55 -11.87 25.28
C ARG A 276 2.64 -10.40 24.92
#